data_AF-A0A830Z9L3-F1
#
_entry.id   AF-A0A830Z9L3-F1
#
_cell.length_a   1.000
_cell.length_b   1.000
_cell.length_c   1.000
_cell.angle_alpha   90.00
_cell.angle_beta   90.00
_cell.angle_gamma   90.00
#
_symmetry.space_group_name_H-M   'P 1'
#
loop_
_entity.id
_entity.type
_entity.pdbx_description
1 polymer ?
#
loop_
_entity_poly.entity_id
_entity_poly.type
_entity_poly.pdbx_seq_one_letter_code
_entity_poly.pdbx_strand_id
1 'polypeptide(L)'
;MFQLSVQDIHPGQQAGNKEEAIRQIAAALTEAGNVAEGYVNGMLAREQQTSTFLGNGIAIPHGTTDTRDQVLKTGVKVFQFPQGILWSEGQVAYVAIGIAASSDEHLGLLRQLTHVLSDDAVAAQLQSATTAEELRALLMGEKQSSALKLDNETLSLDVNASSLMMLQALNAARLKEAGAVDSVYVTRAINEQPLNLGQGIWLNDSAEGNLLSAVAVSRAATPFEVEGENAAVLVSVAMADEQPVAVLKRLSDLLLANKADRLLNADAATLLALLTSDDAVTDDLLSEEFVIRNEHGLHARPGTMLVNTIKQFNSEITVTNLDGSGKPANGRSLMKVVALGVKKGHRLRFTAQGEDAEQALKAIGDAIAAGLGEGA
;
A
#
# COMPACT_ATOMS: atom_id res chain seq x y z
N MET A 1 -13.21 20.42 -0.75
CA MET A 1 -13.11 19.04 -0.24
C MET A 1 -12.27 19.12 1.03
N PHE A 2 -12.78 18.66 2.16
CA PHE A 2 -12.07 18.73 3.44
C PHE A 2 -10.92 17.71 3.41
N GLN A 3 -9.68 18.14 3.61
CA GLN A 3 -8.51 17.25 3.66
C GLN A 3 -8.15 17.01 5.13
N LEU A 4 -8.42 15.80 5.62
CA LEU A 4 -7.94 15.36 6.93
C LEU A 4 -6.48 14.90 6.80
N SER A 5 -5.57 15.64 7.42
CA SER A 5 -4.15 15.28 7.47
C SER A 5 -3.88 14.33 8.64
N VAL A 6 -2.91 13.44 8.46
CA VAL A 6 -2.48 12.48 9.50
C VAL A 6 -1.99 13.21 10.76
N GLN A 7 -1.35 14.37 10.61
CA GLN A 7 -0.85 15.18 11.72
C GLN A 7 -1.95 15.79 12.62
N ASP A 8 -3.20 15.80 12.14
CA ASP A 8 -4.36 16.31 12.87
C ASP A 8 -5.12 15.20 13.61
N ILE A 9 -4.60 13.97 13.57
CA ILE A 9 -5.18 12.78 14.18
C ILE A 9 -4.31 12.33 15.34
N HIS A 10 -4.95 12.11 16.49
CA HIS A 10 -4.33 11.77 17.75
C HIS A 10 -4.89 10.42 18.24
N PRO A 11 -4.24 9.28 17.90
CA PRO A 11 -4.62 7.97 18.39
C PRO A 11 -4.34 7.79 19.88
N GLY A 12 -5.04 6.86 20.54
CA GLY A 12 -4.70 6.36 21.87
C GLY A 12 -4.79 7.38 23.02
N GLN A 13 -5.62 8.41 22.89
CA GLN A 13 -5.79 9.43 23.91
C GLN A 13 -6.65 8.93 25.06
N GLN A 14 -6.55 9.59 26.22
CA GLN A 14 -7.30 9.26 27.42
C GLN A 14 -8.04 10.49 27.94
N ALA A 15 -9.30 10.30 28.32
CA ALA A 15 -10.08 11.29 29.05
C ALA A 15 -11.11 10.57 29.92
N GLY A 16 -11.36 11.08 31.13
CA GLY A 16 -12.29 10.51 32.10
C GLY A 16 -13.75 10.84 31.82
N ASN A 17 -14.03 11.91 31.07
CA ASN A 17 -15.37 12.33 30.65
C ASN A 17 -15.32 13.15 29.36
N LYS A 18 -16.50 13.47 28.82
CA LYS A 18 -16.63 14.23 27.57
C LYS A 18 -16.12 15.66 27.71
N GLU A 19 -16.27 16.30 28.87
CA GLU A 19 -15.78 17.66 29.09
C GLU A 19 -14.25 17.72 28.98
N GLU A 20 -13.55 16.73 29.55
CA GLU A 20 -12.10 16.60 29.44
C GLU A 20 -11.67 16.35 27.99
N ALA A 21 -12.35 15.47 27.26
CA ALA A 21 -12.08 15.25 25.84
C ALA A 21 -12.26 16.52 25.01
N ILE A 22 -13.35 17.27 25.24
CA ILE A 22 -13.62 18.55 24.57
C ILE A 22 -12.49 19.56 24.86
N ARG A 23 -11.98 19.61 26.09
CA ARG A 23 -10.86 20.50 26.46
C ARG A 23 -9.56 20.11 25.75
N GLN A 24 -9.23 18.83 25.68
CA GLN A 24 -8.05 18.35 24.96
C GLN A 24 -8.09 18.74 23.48
N ILE A 25 -9.25 18.52 22.84
CA ILE A 25 -9.48 18.86 21.44
C ILE A 25 -9.39 20.39 21.23
N ALA A 26 -10.01 21.18 22.10
CA ALA A 26 -9.96 22.64 22.00
C ALA A 26 -8.53 23.19 22.19
N ALA A 27 -7.74 22.57 23.08
CA ALA A 27 -6.33 22.91 23.26
C ALA A 27 -5.52 22.64 21.98
N ALA A 28 -5.72 21.48 21.34
CA ALA A 28 -5.05 21.15 20.07
C ALA A 28 -5.45 22.09 18.92
N LEU A 29 -6.71 22.53 18.86
CA LEU A 29 -7.17 23.55 17.91
C LEU A 29 -6.53 24.93 18.19
N THR A 30 -6.36 25.28 19.47
CA THR A 30 -5.71 26.54 19.87
C THR A 30 -4.22 26.53 19.54
N GLU A 31 -3.52 25.43 19.85
CA GLU A 31 -2.10 25.24 19.56
C GLU A 31 -1.81 25.28 18.05
N ALA A 32 -2.69 24.71 17.24
CA ALA A 32 -2.60 24.76 15.78
C ALA A 32 -2.98 26.14 15.19
N GLY A 33 -3.36 27.12 16.02
CA GLY A 33 -3.75 28.45 15.60
C GLY A 33 -5.09 28.51 14.87
N ASN A 34 -5.95 27.51 15.05
CA ASN A 34 -7.28 27.48 14.43
C ASN A 34 -8.27 28.39 15.17
N VAL A 35 -8.14 28.49 16.48
CA VAL A 35 -9.08 29.21 17.35
C VAL A 35 -8.36 29.98 18.45
N ALA A 36 -9.02 30.97 19.01
CA ALA A 36 -8.57 31.65 20.23
C ALA A 36 -8.82 30.79 21.49
N GLU A 37 -8.07 31.06 22.57
CA GLU A 37 -8.11 30.31 23.84
C GLU A 37 -9.52 30.20 24.45
N GLY A 38 -10.39 31.20 24.21
CA GLY A 38 -11.77 31.21 24.68
C GLY A 38 -12.72 30.20 24.01
N TYR A 39 -12.34 29.63 22.86
CA TYR A 39 -13.23 28.81 22.03
C TYR A 39 -13.73 27.55 22.74
N VAL A 40 -12.93 27.01 23.67
CA VAL A 40 -13.31 25.87 24.52
C VAL A 40 -14.62 26.10 25.25
N ASN A 41 -14.91 27.34 25.67
CA ASN A 41 -16.16 27.66 26.37
C ASN A 41 -17.36 27.54 25.43
N GLY A 42 -17.19 27.92 24.16
CA GLY A 42 -18.19 27.72 23.12
C GLY A 42 -18.46 26.25 22.87
N MET A 43 -17.41 25.42 22.78
CA MET A 43 -17.57 23.98 22.57
C MET A 43 -18.33 23.30 23.72
N LEU A 44 -18.02 23.67 24.96
CA LEU A 44 -18.72 23.14 26.14
C LEU A 44 -20.16 23.61 26.23
N ALA A 45 -20.42 24.90 25.96
CA ALA A 45 -21.77 25.44 25.93
C ALA A 45 -22.62 24.76 24.85
N ARG A 46 -22.04 24.49 23.68
CA ARG A 46 -22.71 23.77 22.58
C ARG A 46 -23.10 22.35 22.99
N GLU A 47 -22.21 21.63 23.66
CA GLU A 47 -22.46 20.27 24.15
C GLU A 47 -23.55 20.25 25.25
N GLN A 48 -23.66 21.29 26.08
CA GLN A 48 -24.72 21.41 27.09
C GLN A 48 -26.11 21.63 26.50
N GLN A 49 -26.20 22.30 25.34
CA GLN A 49 -27.49 22.52 24.66
C GLN A 49 -28.06 21.22 24.09
N THR A 50 -27.22 20.44 23.42
CA THR A 50 -27.58 19.15 22.82
C THR A 50 -26.30 18.36 22.57
N SER A 51 -26.33 17.07 22.89
CA SER A 51 -25.21 16.14 22.65
C SER A 51 -24.73 16.25 21.21
N THR A 52 -23.41 16.32 21.03
CA THR A 52 -22.78 16.28 19.70
C THR A 52 -22.43 14.86 19.25
N PHE A 53 -22.93 13.84 19.95
CA PHE A 53 -22.84 12.45 19.49
C PHE A 53 -23.63 12.24 18.20
N LEU A 54 -23.04 11.55 17.23
CA LEU A 54 -23.65 11.33 15.91
C LEU A 54 -24.09 9.89 15.65
N GLY A 55 -23.44 8.91 16.27
CA GLY A 55 -23.63 7.49 15.97
C GLY A 55 -22.31 6.74 15.84
N ASN A 56 -22.35 5.41 15.92
CA ASN A 56 -21.24 4.49 15.66
C ASN A 56 -19.91 4.87 16.34
N GLY A 57 -19.99 5.36 17.57
CA GLY A 57 -18.80 5.72 18.33
C GLY A 57 -18.19 7.08 18.00
N ILE A 58 -18.88 7.96 17.26
CA ILE A 58 -18.37 9.27 16.85
C ILE A 58 -19.12 10.41 17.54
N ALA A 59 -18.36 11.39 18.05
CA ALA A 59 -18.85 12.70 18.47
C ALA A 59 -18.17 13.82 17.69
N ILE A 60 -18.86 14.95 17.50
CA ILE A 60 -18.33 16.13 16.78
C ILE A 60 -18.48 17.40 17.62
N PRO A 61 -17.64 17.59 18.64
CA PRO A 61 -17.68 18.81 19.42
C PRO A 61 -17.24 20.03 18.59
N HIS A 62 -18.01 21.12 18.67
CA HIS A 62 -17.78 22.36 17.93
C HIS A 62 -18.35 23.55 18.73
N GLY A 63 -17.89 24.78 18.42
CA GLY A 63 -18.35 26.00 19.10
C GLY A 63 -19.79 26.41 18.76
N THR A 64 -20.32 27.37 19.52
CA THR A 64 -21.62 28.01 19.25
C THR A 64 -21.48 29.12 18.20
N THR A 65 -22.62 29.63 17.71
CA THR A 65 -22.66 30.83 16.84
C THR A 65 -21.98 32.05 17.46
N ASP A 66 -22.06 32.18 18.79
CA ASP A 66 -21.55 33.32 19.55
C ASP A 66 -20.03 33.29 19.75
N THR A 67 -19.37 32.20 19.35
CA THR A 67 -17.91 32.02 19.41
C THR A 67 -17.28 31.91 18.02
N ARG A 68 -18.04 32.24 16.96
CA ARG A 68 -17.56 32.21 15.57
C ARG A 68 -16.44 33.22 15.30
N ASP A 69 -16.49 34.37 15.97
CA ASP A 69 -15.45 35.41 15.93
C ASP A 69 -14.11 34.93 16.51
N GLN A 70 -14.13 33.87 17.32
CA GLN A 70 -12.94 33.23 17.90
C GLN A 70 -12.30 32.20 16.97
N VAL A 71 -12.89 31.91 15.80
CA VAL A 71 -12.30 31.04 14.78
C VAL A 71 -11.37 31.86 13.90
N LEU A 72 -10.06 31.61 14.02
CA LEU A 72 -9.02 32.29 13.25
C LEU A 72 -8.82 31.64 11.87
N LYS A 73 -8.90 30.31 11.83
CA LYS A 73 -8.73 29.50 10.61
C LYS A 73 -9.50 28.19 10.74
N THR A 74 -10.23 27.81 9.69
CA THR A 74 -10.88 26.50 9.63
C THR A 74 -9.90 25.36 9.89
N GLY A 75 -10.28 24.43 10.77
CA GLY A 75 -9.45 23.27 11.10
C GLY A 75 -10.23 22.19 11.81
N VAL A 76 -9.66 20.99 11.79
CA VAL A 76 -10.20 19.83 12.48
C VAL A 76 -9.10 19.16 13.27
N LYS A 77 -9.47 18.59 14.42
CA LYS A 77 -8.63 17.71 15.21
C LYS A 77 -9.42 16.45 15.54
N VAL A 78 -8.82 15.28 15.29
CA VAL A 78 -9.45 13.98 15.55
C VAL A 78 -8.74 13.34 16.73
N PHE A 79 -9.49 12.97 17.74
CA PHE A 79 -8.98 12.30 18.93
C PHE A 79 -9.67 10.95 19.08
N GLN A 80 -8.88 9.89 19.23
CA GLN A 80 -9.39 8.55 19.51
C GLN A 80 -9.17 8.21 20.99
N PHE A 81 -10.21 7.63 21.60
CA PHE A 81 -10.26 7.19 22.98
C PHE A 81 -10.63 5.69 23.01
N PRO A 82 -9.64 4.76 22.99
CA PRO A 82 -9.90 3.32 22.90
C PRO A 82 -10.77 2.76 24.04
N GLN A 83 -10.68 3.36 25.23
CA GLN A 83 -11.49 3.00 26.39
C GLN A 83 -12.97 3.39 26.23
N GLY A 84 -13.29 4.26 25.27
CA GLY A 84 -14.60 4.85 25.08
C GLY A 84 -14.93 5.90 26.13
N ILE A 85 -15.67 6.92 25.72
CA ILE A 85 -16.18 7.98 26.60
C ILE A 85 -17.69 7.99 26.51
N LEU A 86 -18.36 7.87 27.66
CA LEU A 86 -19.81 8.07 27.72
C LEU A 86 -20.13 9.52 27.36
N TRP A 87 -20.75 9.72 26.19
CA TRP A 87 -21.04 11.05 25.64
C TRP A 87 -22.46 11.52 26.00
N SER A 88 -23.41 10.60 25.94
CA SER A 88 -24.80 10.76 26.38
C SER A 88 -25.32 9.42 26.90
N GLU A 89 -26.54 9.39 27.43
CA GLU A 89 -27.15 8.19 28.00
C GLU A 89 -27.12 7.01 27.00
N GLY A 90 -26.38 5.96 27.36
CA GLY A 90 -26.20 4.76 26.51
C GLY A 90 -25.33 4.96 25.26
N GLN A 91 -24.74 6.13 25.05
CA GLN A 91 -23.97 6.47 23.85
C GLN A 91 -22.50 6.70 24.19
N VAL A 92 -21.64 5.80 23.70
CA VAL A 92 -20.19 5.83 23.92
C VAL A 92 -19.50 6.31 22.64
N ALA A 93 -18.63 7.31 22.76
CA ALA A 93 -17.76 7.77 21.68
C ALA A 93 -16.35 7.18 21.85
N TYR A 94 -15.83 6.59 20.78
CA TYR A 94 -14.44 6.16 20.64
C TYR A 94 -13.61 7.18 19.86
N VAL A 95 -14.25 8.02 19.05
CA VAL A 95 -13.60 9.08 18.30
C VAL A 95 -14.39 10.37 18.49
N ALA A 96 -13.68 11.46 18.78
CA ALA A 96 -14.23 12.81 18.83
C ALA A 96 -13.51 13.70 17.81
N ILE A 97 -14.29 14.38 16.98
CA ILE A 97 -13.80 15.21 15.88
C ILE A 97 -14.10 16.67 16.21
N GLY A 98 -13.11 17.39 16.71
CA GLY A 98 -13.19 18.82 16.96
C GLY A 98 -13.21 19.61 15.67
N ILE A 99 -14.17 20.51 15.53
CA ILE A 99 -14.26 21.39 14.36
C ILE A 99 -14.17 22.85 14.79
N ALA A 100 -13.21 23.55 14.19
CA ALA A 100 -13.17 25.01 14.15
C ALA A 100 -13.66 25.47 12.77
N ALA A 101 -14.85 26.08 12.72
CA ALA A 101 -15.41 26.63 11.49
C ALA A 101 -16.24 27.88 11.78
N SER A 102 -16.06 28.92 10.96
CA SER A 102 -16.81 30.18 11.07
C SER A 102 -18.16 30.14 10.33
N SER A 103 -18.42 29.09 9.55
CA SER A 103 -19.61 28.88 8.72
C SER A 103 -20.16 27.45 8.86
N ASP A 104 -21.14 27.07 8.03
CA ASP A 104 -21.75 25.73 8.01
C ASP A 104 -20.84 24.64 7.38
N GLU A 105 -19.53 24.88 7.33
CA GLU A 105 -18.51 23.95 6.82
C GLU A 105 -18.50 22.59 7.52
N HIS A 106 -18.95 22.52 8.78
CA HIS A 106 -19.14 21.27 9.52
C HIS A 106 -20.12 20.31 8.82
N LEU A 107 -21.10 20.82 8.05
CA LEU A 107 -22.02 19.99 7.25
C LEU A 107 -21.30 19.26 6.10
N GLY A 108 -20.21 19.83 5.58
CA GLY A 108 -19.37 19.18 4.59
C GLY A 108 -18.70 17.92 5.14
N LEU A 109 -18.23 17.98 6.38
CA LEU A 109 -17.63 16.84 7.08
C LEU A 109 -18.69 15.78 7.42
N LEU A 110 -19.87 16.20 7.86
CA LEU A 110 -20.99 15.27 8.10
C LEU A 110 -21.33 14.46 6.84
N ARG A 111 -21.35 15.10 5.67
CA ARG A 111 -21.57 14.39 4.39
C ARG A 111 -20.50 13.34 4.14
N GLN A 112 -19.24 13.62 4.41
CA GLN A 112 -18.15 12.66 4.24
C GLN A 112 -18.25 11.50 5.22
N LEU A 113 -18.69 11.75 6.46
CA LEU A 113 -18.82 10.74 7.50
C LEU A 113 -20.10 9.89 7.41
N THR A 114 -21.01 10.18 6.49
CA THR A 114 -22.29 9.44 6.34
C THR A 114 -22.11 7.93 6.16
N HIS A 115 -21.05 7.50 5.46
CA HIS A 115 -20.75 6.09 5.27
C HIS A 115 -20.33 5.40 6.58
N VAL A 116 -19.51 6.06 7.40
CA VAL A 116 -19.09 5.56 8.72
C VAL A 116 -20.27 5.45 9.68
N LEU A 117 -21.15 6.46 9.67
CA LEU A 117 -22.32 6.53 10.54
C LEU A 117 -23.41 5.50 10.18
N SER A 118 -23.28 4.81 9.04
CA SER A 118 -24.25 3.82 8.57
C SER A 118 -23.79 2.37 8.77
N ASP A 119 -22.56 2.14 9.23
CA ASP A 119 -21.94 0.81 9.38
C ASP A 119 -21.51 0.54 10.82
N ASP A 120 -22.24 -0.35 11.49
CA ASP A 120 -21.99 -0.75 12.89
C ASP A 120 -20.62 -1.43 13.09
N ALA A 121 -20.04 -2.02 12.04
CA ALA A 121 -18.73 -2.65 12.11
C ALA A 121 -17.59 -1.63 12.27
N VAL A 122 -17.80 -0.39 11.80
CA VAL A 122 -16.77 0.66 11.85
C VAL A 122 -16.53 1.14 13.27
N ALA A 123 -17.53 1.11 14.17
CA ALA A 123 -17.35 1.50 15.56
C ALA A 123 -16.27 0.65 16.28
N ALA A 124 -16.29 -0.67 16.06
CA ALA A 124 -15.29 -1.59 16.61
C ALA A 124 -13.89 -1.38 16.00
N GLN A 125 -13.83 -1.00 14.71
CA GLN A 125 -12.58 -0.68 14.02
C GLN A 125 -11.99 0.64 14.51
N LEU A 126 -12.82 1.68 14.71
CA LEU A 126 -12.39 2.96 15.30
C LEU A 126 -11.87 2.78 16.72
N GLN A 127 -12.47 1.88 17.50
CA GLN A 127 -11.99 1.55 18.84
C GLN A 127 -10.61 0.85 18.82
N SER A 128 -10.40 -0.08 17.89
CA SER A 128 -9.20 -0.94 17.86
C SER A 128 -8.04 -0.38 17.03
N ALA A 129 -8.27 0.65 16.21
CA ALA A 129 -7.22 1.32 15.44
C ALA A 129 -6.09 1.83 16.36
N THR A 130 -4.85 1.75 15.89
CA THR A 130 -3.67 2.12 16.70
C THR A 130 -2.84 3.24 16.09
N THR A 131 -3.08 3.55 14.81
CA THR A 131 -2.32 4.55 14.06
C THR A 131 -3.21 5.66 13.52
N ALA A 132 -2.60 6.81 13.23
CA ALA A 132 -3.30 7.97 12.67
C ALA A 132 -3.75 7.68 11.23
N GLU A 133 -2.98 6.91 10.48
CA GLU A 133 -3.27 6.46 9.12
C GLU A 133 -4.48 5.53 9.06
N GLU A 134 -4.57 4.56 9.98
CA GLU A 134 -5.74 3.67 10.08
C GLU A 134 -7.01 4.44 10.39
N LEU A 135 -6.95 5.35 11.38
CA LEU A 135 -8.09 6.20 11.72
C LEU A 135 -8.49 7.11 10.56
N ARG A 136 -7.51 7.69 9.85
CA ARG A 136 -7.77 8.49 8.65
C ARG A 136 -8.52 7.66 7.60
N ALA A 137 -8.02 6.45 7.33
CA ALA A 137 -8.59 5.58 6.31
C ALA A 137 -10.04 5.20 6.64
N LEU A 138 -10.30 4.80 7.89
CA LEU A 138 -11.64 4.49 8.39
C LEU A 138 -12.60 5.69 8.28
N LEU A 139 -12.16 6.90 8.65
CA LEU A 139 -12.98 8.10 8.61
C LEU A 139 -13.24 8.61 7.18
N MET A 140 -12.31 8.37 6.26
CA MET A 140 -12.43 8.77 4.86
C MET A 140 -13.09 7.71 3.97
N GLY A 141 -13.37 6.52 4.51
CA GLY A 141 -13.92 5.39 3.74
C GLY A 141 -12.91 4.76 2.79
N GLU A 142 -11.64 5.03 3.00
CA GLU A 142 -10.54 4.35 2.35
C GLU A 142 -10.48 2.97 3.00
N LYS A 143 -11.03 1.92 2.35
CA LYS A 143 -10.81 0.53 2.79
C LYS A 143 -9.31 0.35 3.03
N GLN A 144 -8.91 -0.29 4.13
CA GLN A 144 -7.51 -0.68 4.36
C GLN A 144 -7.01 -1.41 3.12
N SER A 145 -6.31 -0.71 2.23
CA SER A 145 -5.73 -1.28 1.02
C SER A 145 -4.66 -2.25 1.47
N SER A 146 -4.99 -3.55 1.44
CA SER A 146 -3.98 -4.59 1.48
C SER A 146 -2.99 -4.31 0.34
N ALA A 147 -1.69 -4.40 0.61
CA ALA A 147 -0.68 -4.17 -0.41
C ALA A 147 -0.94 -5.04 -1.66
N LEU A 148 -0.76 -4.45 -2.84
CA LEU A 148 -0.91 -5.13 -4.13
C LEU A 148 -0.22 -6.50 -4.13
N LYS A 149 -0.99 -7.55 -4.43
CA LYS A 149 -0.49 -8.91 -4.57
C LYS A 149 0.04 -9.14 -5.99
N LEU A 150 1.35 -9.05 -6.13
CA LEU A 150 2.12 -9.38 -7.34
C LEU A 150 3.49 -9.89 -6.90
N ASP A 151 3.69 -11.20 -6.89
CA ASP A 151 4.91 -11.87 -6.44
C ASP A 151 5.06 -13.25 -7.12
N ASN A 152 6.08 -14.01 -6.74
CA ASN A 152 6.33 -15.34 -7.31
C ASN A 152 5.11 -16.30 -7.27
N GLU A 153 4.18 -16.14 -6.32
CA GLU A 153 2.99 -17.00 -6.24
C GLU A 153 1.95 -16.66 -7.32
N THR A 154 1.99 -15.43 -7.84
CA THR A 154 1.10 -14.99 -8.92
C THR A 154 1.76 -15.05 -10.31
N LEU A 155 2.99 -15.54 -10.40
CA LEU A 155 3.69 -15.77 -11.65
C LEU A 155 3.60 -17.23 -12.10
N SER A 156 3.48 -17.45 -13.40
CA SER A 156 3.61 -18.77 -14.01
C SER A 156 4.30 -18.66 -15.36
N LEU A 157 5.62 -18.84 -15.37
CA LEU A 157 6.45 -18.63 -16.54
C LEU A 157 6.74 -19.96 -17.25
N ASP A 158 6.98 -19.84 -18.56
CA ASP A 158 7.39 -20.94 -19.45
C ASP A 158 6.44 -22.15 -19.37
N VAL A 159 5.14 -21.84 -19.39
CA VAL A 159 4.06 -22.81 -19.31
C VAL A 159 3.83 -23.45 -20.68
N ASN A 160 3.64 -24.76 -20.73
CA ASN A 160 3.25 -25.45 -21.96
C ASN A 160 1.77 -25.18 -22.29
N ALA A 161 1.49 -23.98 -22.77
CA ALA A 161 0.17 -23.50 -23.15
C ALA A 161 0.07 -23.33 -24.67
N SER A 162 -1.11 -23.64 -25.22
CA SER A 162 -1.40 -23.52 -26.66
C SER A 162 -2.64 -22.66 -26.95
N SER A 163 -3.19 -22.00 -25.92
CA SER A 163 -4.33 -21.10 -26.06
C SER A 163 -4.39 -20.08 -24.93
N LEU A 164 -5.03 -18.93 -25.19
CA LEU A 164 -5.29 -17.92 -24.15
C LEU A 164 -6.12 -18.49 -23.01
N MET A 165 -7.09 -19.36 -23.29
CA MET A 165 -7.93 -19.98 -22.29
C MET A 165 -7.12 -20.76 -21.24
N MET A 166 -6.02 -21.43 -21.62
CA MET A 166 -5.13 -22.07 -20.66
C MET A 166 -4.43 -21.05 -19.75
N LEU A 167 -3.94 -19.96 -20.33
CA LEU A 167 -3.31 -18.86 -19.58
C LEU A 167 -4.31 -18.14 -18.67
N GLN A 168 -5.54 -17.93 -19.13
CA GLN A 168 -6.64 -17.33 -18.37
C GLN A 168 -7.00 -18.21 -17.17
N ALA A 169 -7.16 -19.51 -17.38
CA ALA A 169 -7.45 -20.46 -16.30
C ALA A 169 -6.33 -20.49 -15.25
N LEU A 170 -5.07 -20.47 -15.70
CA LEU A 170 -3.92 -20.46 -14.80
C LEU A 170 -3.86 -19.17 -13.97
N ASN A 171 -3.98 -18.01 -14.61
CA ASN A 171 -3.99 -16.73 -13.91
C ASN A 171 -5.17 -16.61 -12.95
N ALA A 172 -6.38 -17.01 -13.38
CA ALA A 172 -7.56 -17.00 -12.52
C ALA A 172 -7.40 -17.92 -11.31
N ALA A 173 -6.77 -19.09 -11.48
CA ALA A 173 -6.44 -19.99 -10.37
C ALA A 173 -5.45 -19.35 -9.39
N ARG A 174 -4.37 -18.71 -9.88
CA ARG A 174 -3.40 -18.00 -9.01
C ARG A 174 -4.05 -16.87 -8.22
N LEU A 175 -4.87 -16.05 -8.87
CA LEU A 175 -5.61 -14.99 -8.20
C LEU A 175 -6.58 -15.55 -7.14
N LYS A 176 -7.21 -16.69 -7.42
CA LYS A 176 -8.11 -17.37 -6.49
C LYS A 176 -7.38 -17.94 -5.28
N GLU A 177 -6.25 -18.62 -5.50
CA GLU A 177 -5.37 -19.15 -4.45
C GLU A 177 -4.83 -18.03 -3.54
N ALA A 178 -4.52 -16.87 -4.11
CA ALA A 178 -4.11 -15.69 -3.38
C ALA A 178 -5.25 -15.00 -2.59
N GLY A 179 -6.49 -15.52 -2.68
CA GLY A 179 -7.67 -14.92 -2.04
C GLY A 179 -8.09 -13.58 -2.65
N ALA A 180 -7.55 -13.21 -3.81
CA ALA A 180 -7.78 -11.90 -4.42
C ALA A 180 -9.11 -11.83 -5.18
N VAL A 181 -9.69 -12.96 -5.56
CA VAL A 181 -10.91 -13.02 -6.39
C VAL A 181 -11.91 -14.10 -5.93
N ASP A 182 -13.19 -13.90 -6.27
CA ASP A 182 -14.25 -14.88 -6.04
C ASP A 182 -14.53 -15.78 -7.28
N SER A 183 -15.57 -16.62 -7.21
CA SER A 183 -15.95 -17.50 -8.33
C SER A 183 -16.56 -16.74 -9.53
N VAL A 184 -17.12 -15.55 -9.31
CA VAL A 184 -17.68 -14.71 -10.37
C VAL A 184 -16.55 -14.19 -11.25
N TYR A 185 -15.48 -13.67 -10.64
CA TYR A 185 -14.29 -13.26 -11.38
C TYR A 185 -13.73 -14.41 -12.21
N VAL A 186 -13.51 -15.58 -11.61
CA VAL A 186 -12.93 -16.75 -12.31
C VAL A 186 -13.77 -17.14 -13.52
N THR A 187 -15.09 -17.16 -13.36
CA THR A 187 -16.02 -17.50 -14.46
C THR A 187 -15.95 -16.47 -15.58
N ARG A 188 -15.91 -15.17 -15.27
CA ARG A 188 -15.83 -14.12 -16.29
C ARG A 188 -14.49 -14.09 -16.99
N ALA A 189 -13.40 -14.08 -16.21
CA ALA A 189 -12.03 -14.02 -16.71
C ALA A 189 -11.67 -15.18 -17.66
N ILE A 190 -12.37 -16.33 -17.60
CA ILE A 190 -12.18 -17.45 -18.52
C ILE A 190 -13.03 -17.33 -19.79
N ASN A 191 -14.23 -16.75 -19.69
CA ASN A 191 -15.19 -16.67 -20.78
C ASN A 191 -15.05 -15.40 -21.63
N GLU A 192 -14.50 -14.33 -21.06
CA GLU A 192 -14.27 -13.07 -21.75
C GLU A 192 -13.00 -13.14 -22.61
N GLN A 193 -13.00 -12.46 -23.75
CA GLN A 193 -11.86 -12.44 -24.67
C GLN A 193 -10.80 -11.46 -24.14
N PRO A 194 -9.55 -11.91 -23.92
CA PRO A 194 -8.48 -11.00 -23.52
C PRO A 194 -8.24 -9.90 -24.55
N LEU A 195 -7.86 -8.72 -24.07
CA LEU A 195 -7.46 -7.59 -24.90
C LEU A 195 -6.03 -7.78 -25.40
N ASN A 196 -5.84 -7.76 -26.73
CA ASN A 196 -4.51 -7.74 -27.32
C ASN A 196 -3.88 -6.35 -27.13
N LEU A 197 -2.73 -6.27 -26.44
CA LEU A 197 -1.97 -5.03 -26.27
C LEU A 197 -0.85 -4.87 -27.32
N GLY A 198 -0.64 -5.88 -28.17
CA GLY A 198 0.44 -5.96 -29.14
C GLY A 198 1.71 -6.60 -28.57
N GLN A 199 2.68 -6.85 -29.45
CA GLN A 199 4.01 -7.40 -29.11
C GLN A 199 3.97 -8.73 -28.32
N GLY A 200 2.92 -9.54 -28.50
CA GLY A 200 2.76 -10.82 -27.79
C GLY A 200 2.16 -10.71 -26.38
N ILE A 201 1.76 -9.52 -25.94
CA ILE A 201 1.20 -9.26 -24.61
C ILE A 201 -0.32 -9.10 -24.69
N TRP A 202 -1.02 -9.81 -23.82
CA TRP A 202 -2.47 -9.77 -23.69
C TRP A 202 -2.87 -9.40 -22.26
N LEU A 203 -4.02 -8.75 -22.12
CA LEU A 203 -4.59 -8.31 -20.84
C LEU A 203 -5.96 -8.95 -20.64
N ASN A 204 -6.23 -9.38 -19.42
CA ASN A 204 -7.52 -9.93 -19.03
C ASN A 204 -7.91 -9.39 -17.64
N ASP A 205 -9.19 -9.11 -17.43
CA ASP A 205 -9.70 -8.61 -16.17
C ASP A 205 -11.17 -9.03 -16.00
N SER A 206 -11.81 -8.53 -14.94
CA SER A 206 -13.24 -8.66 -14.75
C SER A 206 -13.73 -7.49 -13.92
N ALA A 207 -14.88 -6.92 -14.30
CA ALA A 207 -15.53 -5.85 -13.55
C ALA A 207 -16.09 -6.32 -12.19
N GLU A 208 -16.27 -7.64 -12.01
CA GLU A 208 -16.89 -8.23 -10.83
C GLU A 208 -16.00 -9.30 -10.19
N GLY A 209 -16.21 -9.53 -8.90
CA GLY A 209 -15.53 -10.58 -8.13
C GLY A 209 -14.12 -10.23 -7.66
N ASN A 210 -13.73 -8.96 -7.70
CA ASN A 210 -12.47 -8.45 -7.17
C ASN A 210 -12.57 -8.26 -5.64
N LEU A 211 -11.78 -9.03 -4.88
CA LEU A 211 -11.76 -8.97 -3.41
C LEU A 211 -10.56 -8.16 -2.91
N LEU A 212 -9.38 -8.40 -3.49
CA LEU A 212 -8.13 -7.68 -3.21
C LEU A 212 -7.46 -7.28 -4.52
N SER A 213 -6.69 -6.19 -4.50
CA SER A 213 -5.91 -5.78 -5.66
C SER A 213 -4.75 -6.74 -5.89
N ALA A 214 -4.72 -7.36 -7.08
CA ALA A 214 -3.73 -8.36 -7.43
C ALA A 214 -3.47 -8.41 -8.93
N VAL A 215 -2.27 -8.85 -9.30
CA VAL A 215 -1.88 -9.10 -10.69
C VAL A 215 -1.27 -10.49 -10.79
N ALA A 216 -1.78 -11.29 -11.72
CA ALA A 216 -1.19 -12.57 -12.11
C ALA A 216 -0.63 -12.45 -13.53
N VAL A 217 0.53 -13.07 -13.77
CA VAL A 217 1.16 -13.07 -15.09
C VAL A 217 1.54 -14.49 -15.45
N SER A 218 1.12 -14.92 -16.63
CA SER A 218 1.56 -16.18 -17.23
C SER A 218 2.27 -15.94 -18.55
N ARG A 219 3.33 -16.72 -18.79
CA ARG A 219 4.07 -16.74 -20.05
C ARG A 219 4.08 -18.14 -20.62
N ALA A 220 3.75 -18.29 -21.89
CA ALA A 220 3.88 -19.55 -22.61
C ALA A 220 5.36 -19.86 -22.92
N ALA A 221 5.76 -21.12 -22.79
CA ALA A 221 7.10 -21.59 -23.16
C ALA A 221 7.41 -21.35 -24.64
N THR A 222 6.38 -21.49 -25.48
CA THR A 222 6.44 -21.20 -26.91
C THR A 222 5.28 -20.27 -27.24
N PRO A 223 5.52 -19.09 -27.84
CA PRO A 223 4.45 -18.24 -28.34
C PRO A 223 3.56 -18.98 -29.34
N PHE A 224 2.26 -18.65 -29.35
CA PHE A 224 1.27 -19.24 -30.24
C PHE A 224 0.41 -18.16 -30.89
N GLU A 225 -0.29 -18.50 -31.97
CA GLU A 225 -1.17 -17.55 -32.67
C GLU A 225 -2.61 -17.59 -32.13
N VAL A 226 -3.21 -16.41 -32.03
CA VAL A 226 -4.62 -16.19 -31.71
C VAL A 226 -5.17 -15.23 -32.74
N GLU A 227 -6.05 -15.71 -33.62
CA GLU A 227 -6.67 -14.88 -34.67
C GLU A 227 -5.67 -14.11 -35.56
N GLY A 228 -4.47 -14.69 -35.79
CA GLY A 228 -3.40 -14.09 -36.59
C GLY A 228 -2.46 -13.16 -35.81
N GLU A 229 -2.70 -13.00 -34.50
CA GLU A 229 -1.87 -12.22 -33.61
C GLU A 229 -1.04 -13.12 -32.71
N ASN A 230 0.18 -12.70 -32.39
CA ASN A 230 1.06 -13.45 -31.51
C ASN A 230 0.59 -13.34 -30.04
N ALA A 231 0.61 -14.46 -29.32
CA ALA A 231 0.32 -14.52 -27.89
C ALA A 231 1.44 -15.27 -27.17
N ALA A 232 2.08 -14.58 -26.22
CA ALA A 232 3.18 -15.12 -25.44
C ALA A 232 2.98 -14.89 -23.94
N VAL A 233 2.44 -13.73 -23.54
CA VAL A 233 2.21 -13.37 -22.14
C VAL A 233 0.76 -12.93 -21.95
N LEU A 234 0.14 -13.43 -20.87
CA LEU A 234 -1.15 -12.93 -20.40
C LEU A 234 -0.99 -12.31 -19.02
N VAL A 235 -1.37 -11.04 -18.90
CA VAL A 235 -1.50 -10.33 -17.63
C VAL A 235 -2.97 -10.35 -17.22
N SER A 236 -3.26 -10.78 -16.00
CA SER A 236 -4.61 -10.76 -15.45
C SER A 236 -4.69 -9.91 -14.19
N VAL A 237 -5.70 -9.04 -14.12
CA VAL A 237 -5.77 -8.01 -13.08
C VAL A 237 -7.07 -8.09 -12.29
N ALA A 238 -6.93 -8.22 -10.97
CA ALA A 238 -8.02 -8.01 -10.02
C ALA A 238 -7.96 -6.58 -9.47
N MET A 239 -9.01 -5.80 -9.71
CA MET A 239 -9.09 -4.37 -9.36
C MET A 239 -10.01 -4.15 -8.15
N ALA A 240 -9.48 -4.22 -6.93
CA ALA A 240 -10.23 -3.84 -5.72
C ALA A 240 -10.05 -2.34 -5.36
N ASP A 241 -8.94 -1.75 -5.79
CA ASP A 241 -8.58 -0.33 -5.71
C ASP A 241 -7.67 0.05 -6.90
N GLU A 242 -7.08 1.26 -6.88
CA GLU A 242 -6.26 1.78 -7.98
C GLU A 242 -4.80 1.25 -8.00
N GLN A 243 -4.37 0.43 -7.03
CA GLN A 243 -2.97 -0.02 -6.98
C GLN A 243 -2.47 -0.73 -8.26
N PRO A 244 -3.26 -1.59 -8.94
CA PRO A 244 -2.79 -2.24 -10.18
C PRO A 244 -2.60 -1.27 -11.35
N VAL A 245 -3.16 -0.05 -11.30
CA VAL A 245 -2.96 0.97 -12.35
C VAL A 245 -1.47 1.29 -12.53
N ALA A 246 -0.70 1.30 -11.45
CA ALA A 246 0.75 1.53 -11.54
C ALA A 246 1.46 0.43 -12.34
N VAL A 247 1.03 -0.83 -12.20
CA VAL A 247 1.57 -1.96 -12.98
C VAL A 247 1.19 -1.82 -14.46
N LEU A 248 -0.07 -1.51 -14.73
CA LEU A 248 -0.56 -1.30 -16.10
C LEU A 248 0.13 -0.13 -16.80
N LYS A 249 0.43 0.95 -16.06
CA LYS A 249 1.20 2.08 -16.59
C LYS A 249 2.61 1.64 -17.01
N ARG A 250 3.34 0.90 -16.16
CA ARG A 250 4.68 0.39 -16.50
C ARG A 250 4.66 -0.54 -17.70
N LEU A 251 3.65 -1.40 -17.78
CA LEU A 251 3.44 -2.26 -18.94
C LEU A 251 3.21 -1.42 -20.22
N SER A 252 2.36 -0.40 -20.13
CA SER A 252 2.10 0.53 -21.23
C SER A 252 3.37 1.25 -21.68
N ASP A 253 4.17 1.77 -20.73
CA ASP A 253 5.44 2.45 -21.02
C ASP A 253 6.43 1.54 -21.75
N LEU A 254 6.54 0.26 -21.35
CA LEU A 254 7.36 -0.75 -22.05
C LEU A 254 6.87 -1.02 -23.48
N LEU A 255 5.56 -1.15 -23.66
CA LEU A 255 4.96 -1.40 -24.97
C LEU A 255 5.14 -0.20 -25.91
N LEU A 256 4.94 1.02 -25.42
CA LEU A 256 5.17 2.26 -26.18
C LEU A 256 6.64 2.42 -26.58
N ALA A 257 7.57 1.97 -25.73
CA ALA A 257 9.00 1.94 -26.02
C ALA A 257 9.43 0.76 -26.93
N ASN A 258 8.50 -0.10 -27.35
CA ASN A 258 8.75 -1.32 -28.13
C ASN A 258 9.77 -2.27 -27.46
N LYS A 259 9.69 -2.38 -26.12
CA LYS A 259 10.57 -3.18 -25.25
C LYS A 259 9.87 -4.39 -24.62
N ALA A 260 8.83 -4.94 -25.26
CA ALA A 260 8.10 -6.10 -24.73
C ALA A 260 8.97 -7.36 -24.62
N ASP A 261 9.99 -7.49 -25.47
CA ASP A 261 10.98 -8.58 -25.46
C ASP A 261 11.63 -8.78 -24.09
N ARG A 262 11.74 -7.71 -23.30
CA ARG A 262 12.21 -7.76 -21.91
C ARG A 262 11.29 -8.59 -21.02
N LEU A 263 9.98 -8.52 -21.20
CA LEU A 263 9.01 -9.35 -20.47
C LEU A 263 8.97 -10.78 -21.03
N LEU A 264 9.13 -10.92 -22.36
CA LEU A 264 9.10 -12.22 -23.03
C LEU A 264 10.28 -13.12 -22.62
N ASN A 265 11.44 -12.54 -22.29
CA ASN A 265 12.64 -13.30 -21.97
C ASN A 265 13.07 -13.22 -20.50
N ALA A 266 12.43 -12.37 -19.69
CA ALA A 266 12.77 -12.20 -18.28
C ALA A 266 12.53 -13.47 -17.44
N ASP A 267 13.38 -13.72 -16.46
CA ASP A 267 12.98 -14.62 -15.37
C ASP A 267 12.01 -13.93 -14.38
N ALA A 268 11.52 -14.69 -13.40
CA ALA A 268 10.52 -14.20 -12.45
C ALA A 268 10.95 -12.93 -11.71
N ALA A 269 12.19 -12.88 -11.22
CA ALA A 269 12.72 -11.72 -10.50
C ALA A 269 12.79 -10.48 -11.39
N THR A 270 13.27 -10.63 -12.62
CA THR A 270 13.37 -9.52 -13.57
C THR A 270 11.98 -9.05 -14.00
N LEU A 271 11.04 -9.96 -14.24
CA LEU A 271 9.67 -9.63 -14.60
C LEU A 271 8.96 -8.86 -13.47
N LEU A 272 9.11 -9.29 -12.22
CA LEU A 272 8.60 -8.55 -11.07
C LEU A 272 9.22 -7.16 -11.00
N ALA A 273 10.53 -7.04 -11.21
CA ALA A 273 11.19 -5.74 -11.22
C ALA A 273 10.62 -4.79 -12.29
N LEU A 274 10.46 -5.28 -13.52
CA LEU A 274 9.89 -4.52 -14.63
C LEU A 274 8.47 -4.02 -14.34
N LEU A 275 7.67 -4.81 -13.62
CA LEU A 275 6.26 -4.51 -13.34
C LEU A 275 6.04 -3.75 -12.03
N THR A 276 7.02 -3.69 -11.13
CA THR A 276 6.86 -3.10 -9.79
C THR A 276 7.80 -1.95 -9.45
N SER A 277 8.94 -1.81 -10.14
CA SER A 277 9.93 -0.76 -9.82
C SER A 277 9.52 0.58 -10.44
N ASP A 278 9.74 1.67 -9.73
CA ASP A 278 9.46 3.03 -10.22
C ASP A 278 10.51 3.54 -11.21
N ASP A 279 11.67 2.87 -11.29
CA ASP A 279 12.82 3.33 -12.06
C ASP A 279 12.75 2.85 -13.52
N ALA A 280 13.04 3.79 -14.42
CA ALA A 280 13.01 3.56 -15.86
C ALA A 280 14.07 2.52 -16.26
N VAL A 281 13.63 1.53 -17.02
CA VAL A 281 14.47 0.40 -17.39
C VAL A 281 15.47 0.82 -18.50
N THR A 282 16.70 1.19 -18.13
CA THR A 282 17.76 1.48 -19.11
C THR A 282 18.55 0.21 -19.49
N ASP A 283 19.35 0.31 -20.55
CA ASP A 283 20.11 -0.80 -21.11
C ASP A 283 21.46 -1.04 -20.40
N ASP A 284 21.82 -0.21 -19.39
CA ASP A 284 23.04 -0.32 -18.58
C ASP A 284 22.79 -1.07 -17.25
N LEU A 285 22.08 -2.19 -17.34
CA LEU A 285 21.62 -2.97 -16.19
C LEU A 285 22.48 -4.23 -16.04
N LEU A 286 23.37 -4.26 -15.04
CA LEU A 286 24.18 -5.43 -14.70
C LEU A 286 23.53 -6.22 -13.56
N SER A 287 23.64 -7.55 -13.57
CA SER A 287 23.15 -8.37 -12.48
C SER A 287 24.04 -9.56 -12.17
N GLU A 288 24.18 -9.88 -10.88
CA GLU A 288 24.92 -11.03 -10.38
C GLU A 288 24.16 -11.74 -9.25
N GLU A 289 24.40 -13.05 -9.11
CA GLU A 289 23.77 -13.89 -8.10
C GLU A 289 24.78 -14.41 -7.07
N PHE A 290 24.41 -14.34 -5.80
CA PHE A 290 25.23 -14.83 -4.69
C PHE A 290 24.41 -15.69 -3.74
N VAL A 291 25.04 -16.74 -3.19
CA VAL A 291 24.45 -17.60 -2.16
C VAL A 291 24.85 -17.09 -0.79
N ILE A 292 23.87 -16.83 0.08
CA ILE A 292 24.14 -16.39 1.46
C ILE A 292 24.55 -17.59 2.32
N ARG A 293 25.70 -17.47 2.99
CA ARG A 293 26.30 -18.55 3.80
C ARG A 293 26.16 -18.32 5.31
N ASN A 294 25.87 -17.10 5.75
CA ASN A 294 25.67 -16.74 7.15
C ASN A 294 24.63 -17.64 7.82
N GLU A 295 24.95 -18.19 9.00
CA GLU A 295 24.11 -19.16 9.73
C GLU A 295 22.67 -18.69 9.94
N HIS A 296 22.48 -17.40 10.22
CA HIS A 296 21.19 -16.80 10.49
C HIS A 296 20.64 -15.97 9.31
N GLY A 297 21.23 -16.08 8.12
CA GLY A 297 20.84 -15.30 6.94
C GLY A 297 21.16 -13.80 7.06
N LEU A 298 20.37 -12.94 6.40
CA LEU A 298 20.57 -11.49 6.44
C LEU A 298 19.74 -10.82 7.55
N HIS A 299 20.16 -10.97 8.80
CA HIS A 299 19.65 -10.16 9.91
C HIS A 299 20.40 -8.81 10.01
N ALA A 300 20.15 -8.05 11.08
CA ALA A 300 20.61 -6.67 11.22
C ALA A 300 22.13 -6.48 11.01
N ARG A 301 22.98 -7.40 11.49
CA ARG A 301 24.45 -7.26 11.42
C ARG A 301 25.01 -7.50 10.00
N PRO A 302 24.85 -8.68 9.38
CA PRO A 302 25.31 -8.90 8.00
C PRO A 302 24.56 -8.02 7.00
N GLY A 303 23.27 -7.71 7.27
CA GLY A 303 22.51 -6.74 6.51
C GLY A 303 23.11 -5.32 6.56
N THR A 304 23.56 -4.85 7.72
CA THR A 304 24.21 -3.52 7.85
C THR A 304 25.52 -3.48 7.08
N MET A 305 26.33 -4.54 7.15
CA MET A 305 27.58 -4.64 6.39
C MET A 305 27.33 -4.59 4.89
N LEU A 306 26.37 -5.38 4.39
CA LEU A 306 25.97 -5.38 2.98
C LEU A 306 25.50 -3.99 2.52
N VAL A 307 24.59 -3.37 3.29
CA VAL A 307 24.06 -2.03 2.97
C VAL A 307 25.17 -0.97 2.99
N ASN A 308 26.13 -1.06 3.92
CA ASN A 308 27.27 -0.14 3.97
C ASN A 308 28.20 -0.32 2.78
N THR A 309 28.41 -1.55 2.28
CA THR A 309 29.13 -1.79 1.02
C THR A 309 28.40 -1.14 -0.14
N ILE A 310 27.08 -1.36 -0.27
CA ILE A 310 26.26 -0.82 -1.36
C ILE A 310 26.27 0.72 -1.37
N LYS A 311 26.24 1.36 -0.19
CA LYS A 311 26.25 2.83 -0.05
C LYS A 311 27.54 3.51 -0.51
N GLN A 312 28.61 2.77 -0.79
CA GLN A 312 29.87 3.33 -1.31
C GLN A 312 29.80 3.69 -2.79
N PHE A 313 28.79 3.19 -3.50
CA PHE A 313 28.62 3.34 -4.94
C PHE A 313 27.48 4.31 -5.25
N ASN A 314 27.55 4.93 -6.42
CA ASN A 314 26.53 5.83 -6.96
C ASN A 314 25.43 5.07 -7.72
N SER A 315 25.72 3.86 -8.23
CA SER A 315 24.76 3.05 -8.99
C SER A 315 23.49 2.72 -8.21
N GLU A 316 22.34 2.76 -8.85
CA GLU A 316 21.11 2.23 -8.29
C GLU A 316 21.24 0.71 -8.15
N ILE A 317 21.04 0.20 -6.92
CA ILE A 317 21.26 -1.21 -6.61
C ILE A 317 20.02 -1.77 -5.92
N THR A 318 19.43 -2.80 -6.53
CA THR A 318 18.32 -3.57 -5.97
C THR A 318 18.76 -4.98 -5.60
N VAL A 319 18.08 -5.58 -4.63
CA VAL A 319 18.35 -6.93 -4.12
C VAL A 319 17.07 -7.74 -4.18
N THR A 320 17.13 -8.93 -4.76
CA THR A 320 15.99 -9.83 -4.88
C THR A 320 16.32 -11.18 -4.26
N ASN A 321 15.46 -11.67 -3.37
CA ASN A 321 15.56 -13.03 -2.83
C ASN A 321 14.86 -14.02 -3.76
N LEU A 322 15.65 -14.78 -4.53
CA LEU A 322 15.17 -15.71 -5.56
C LEU A 322 14.46 -16.93 -4.95
N ASP A 323 14.78 -17.26 -3.70
CA ASP A 323 14.14 -18.34 -2.93
C ASP A 323 13.07 -17.79 -1.97
N GLY A 324 12.67 -16.53 -2.14
CA GLY A 324 11.61 -15.86 -1.37
C GLY A 324 10.48 -15.35 -2.26
N SER A 325 9.94 -14.16 -1.95
CA SER A 325 8.85 -13.55 -2.71
C SER A 325 9.24 -13.14 -4.14
N GLY A 326 10.53 -13.04 -4.45
CA GLY A 326 11.04 -12.56 -5.74
C GLY A 326 10.86 -11.06 -5.96
N LYS A 327 10.25 -10.33 -5.03
CA LYS A 327 10.11 -8.87 -5.11
C LYS A 327 11.48 -8.20 -4.89
N PRO A 328 11.90 -7.27 -5.78
CA PRO A 328 13.10 -6.48 -5.54
C PRO A 328 12.93 -5.53 -4.36
N ALA A 329 14.00 -5.36 -3.59
CA ALA A 329 14.13 -4.36 -2.54
C ALA A 329 15.25 -3.39 -2.86
N ASN A 330 15.13 -2.14 -2.39
CA ASN A 330 16.22 -1.16 -2.48
C ASN A 330 17.40 -1.63 -1.60
N GLY A 331 18.55 -1.90 -2.22
CA GLY A 331 19.74 -2.44 -1.55
C GLY A 331 20.40 -1.49 -0.56
N ARG A 332 20.09 -0.19 -0.59
CA ARG A 332 20.57 0.80 0.37
C ARG A 332 19.73 0.87 1.65
N SER A 333 18.56 0.23 1.67
CA SER A 333 17.66 0.23 2.81
C SER A 333 17.81 -1.05 3.61
N LEU A 334 18.43 -0.95 4.80
CA LEU A 334 18.53 -2.07 5.74
C LEU A 334 17.17 -2.68 6.06
N MET A 335 16.15 -1.84 6.28
CA MET A 335 14.81 -2.32 6.57
C MET A 335 14.23 -3.15 5.42
N LYS A 336 14.36 -2.69 4.16
CA LYS A 336 13.85 -3.43 3.00
C LYS A 336 14.65 -4.73 2.76
N VAL A 337 15.97 -4.70 2.95
CA VAL A 337 16.83 -5.89 2.78
C VAL A 337 16.52 -6.97 3.83
N VAL A 338 16.33 -6.60 5.10
CA VAL A 338 15.96 -7.56 6.16
C VAL A 338 14.55 -8.10 5.94
N ALA A 339 13.62 -7.28 5.44
CA ALA A 339 12.26 -7.70 5.12
C ALA A 339 12.17 -8.75 3.99
N LEU A 340 13.23 -8.95 3.20
CA LEU A 340 13.31 -10.04 2.21
C LEU A 340 13.32 -11.44 2.85
N GLY A 341 13.53 -11.56 4.16
CA GLY A 341 13.45 -12.83 4.88
C GLY A 341 14.51 -13.85 4.46
N VAL A 342 15.71 -13.37 4.12
CA VAL A 342 16.80 -14.19 3.57
C VAL A 342 17.36 -15.13 4.63
N LYS A 343 17.47 -16.43 4.30
CA LYS A 343 18.04 -17.46 5.17
C LYS A 343 19.33 -18.02 4.59
N LYS A 344 20.08 -18.79 5.40
CA LYS A 344 21.24 -19.54 4.93
C LYS A 344 20.87 -20.41 3.71
N GLY A 345 21.70 -20.36 2.68
CA GLY A 345 21.52 -21.09 1.43
C GLY A 345 20.63 -20.40 0.39
N HIS A 346 19.94 -19.31 0.74
CA HIS A 346 19.17 -18.55 -0.24
C HIS A 346 20.09 -17.87 -1.27
N ARG A 347 19.61 -17.79 -2.49
CA ARG A 347 20.20 -17.07 -3.61
C ARG A 347 19.62 -15.66 -3.68
N LEU A 348 20.51 -14.69 -3.64
CA LEU A 348 20.18 -13.29 -3.86
C LEU A 348 20.71 -12.84 -5.21
N ARG A 349 19.86 -12.16 -5.97
CA ARG A 349 20.28 -11.41 -7.13
C ARG A 349 20.46 -9.95 -6.78
N PHE A 350 21.59 -9.38 -7.16
CA PHE A 350 21.86 -7.95 -7.11
C PHE A 350 21.82 -7.42 -8.52
N THR A 351 21.08 -6.33 -8.69
CA THR A 351 20.95 -5.65 -9.97
C THR A 351 21.44 -4.22 -9.79
N ALA A 352 22.45 -3.82 -10.56
CA ALA A 352 23.12 -2.53 -10.47
C ALA A 352 23.00 -1.76 -11.79
N GLN A 353 22.72 -0.46 -11.70
CA GLN A 353 22.56 0.45 -12.82
C GLN A 353 23.30 1.76 -12.55
N GLY A 354 24.27 2.10 -13.40
CA GLY A 354 25.12 3.29 -13.25
C GLY A 354 26.56 3.05 -13.68
N GLU A 355 27.35 4.13 -13.70
CA GLU A 355 28.74 4.10 -14.19
C GLU A 355 29.67 3.18 -13.36
N ASP A 356 29.35 2.97 -12.08
CA ASP A 356 30.11 2.13 -11.16
C ASP A 356 29.45 0.76 -10.86
N ALA A 357 28.54 0.31 -11.72
CA ALA A 357 27.73 -0.89 -11.50
C ALA A 357 28.57 -2.18 -11.42
N GLU A 358 29.57 -2.33 -12.29
CA GLU A 358 30.46 -3.50 -12.30
C GLU A 358 31.31 -3.56 -11.01
N GLN A 359 31.86 -2.41 -10.59
CA GLN A 359 32.63 -2.31 -9.36
C GLN A 359 31.76 -2.58 -8.13
N ALA A 360 30.51 -2.11 -8.15
CA ALA A 360 29.55 -2.34 -7.08
C ALA A 360 29.22 -3.83 -6.92
N LEU A 361 28.88 -4.53 -8.01
CA LEU A 361 28.57 -5.96 -7.97
C LEU A 361 29.75 -6.79 -7.48
N LYS A 362 30.96 -6.48 -7.96
CA LYS A 362 32.19 -7.13 -7.48
C LYS A 362 32.40 -6.94 -5.98
N ALA A 363 32.29 -5.70 -5.48
CA ALA A 363 32.46 -5.41 -4.05
C ALA A 363 31.40 -6.08 -3.17
N ILE A 364 30.16 -6.17 -3.66
CA ILE A 364 29.08 -6.91 -3.02
C ILE A 364 29.43 -8.40 -2.94
N GLY A 365 29.89 -8.99 -4.05
CA GLY A 365 30.33 -10.38 -4.10
C GLY A 365 31.46 -10.68 -3.12
N ASP A 366 32.48 -9.83 -3.08
CA ASP A 366 33.61 -9.94 -2.14
C ASP A 366 33.14 -9.84 -0.68
N ALA A 367 32.22 -8.92 -0.37
CA ALA A 367 31.67 -8.76 0.98
C ALA A 367 30.83 -9.98 1.41
N ILE A 368 30.04 -10.57 0.50
CA ILE A 368 29.28 -11.79 0.75
C ILE A 368 30.22 -12.98 0.95
N ALA A 369 31.26 -13.12 0.10
CA ALA A 369 32.25 -14.17 0.23
C ALA A 369 33.05 -14.08 1.55
N ALA A 370 33.28 -12.87 2.07
CA ALA A 370 33.89 -12.63 3.37
C ALA A 370 32.94 -12.86 4.58
N GLY A 371 31.68 -13.24 4.33
CA GLY A 371 30.70 -13.54 5.38
C GLY A 371 30.10 -12.30 6.05
N LEU A 372 30.16 -11.13 5.41
CA LEU A 372 29.49 -9.88 5.86
C LEU A 372 29.75 -9.52 7.33
N GLY A 373 30.99 -9.71 7.80
CA GLY A 373 31.41 -9.35 9.16
C GLY A 373 31.12 -10.40 10.25
N GLU A 374 30.71 -11.61 9.85
CA GLU A 374 30.51 -12.76 10.75
C GLU A 374 31.47 -13.94 10.47
N GLY A 375 32.24 -13.88 9.38
CA GLY A 375 33.03 -15.01 8.89
C GLY A 375 32.20 -15.90 7.95
N ALA A 376 32.88 -16.55 7.00
CA ALA A 376 32.27 -17.36 5.95
C ALA A 376 31.83 -18.75 6.41
#